data_AF-A0A6M3JM87-F1
#
_entry.id   AF-A0A6M3JM87-F1
#
_cell.length_a   1.000
_cell.length_b   1.000
_cell.length_c   1.000
_cell.angle_alpha   90.00
_cell.angle_beta   90.00
_cell.angle_gamma   90.00
#
_symmetry.space_group_name_H-M   'P 1'
#
loop_
_entity.id
_entity.type
_entity.pdbx_description
1 polymer ?
#
loop_
_entity_poly.entity_id
_entity_poly.type
_entity_poly.pdbx_seq_one_letter_code
_entity_poly.pdbx_strand_id
1 'polypeptide(L)'
;MEEIEYKGYTIEVHQDEDPTNPRDEFDNAGVMLCFHQRYALGDKHSMSFDEAKAYLDRPDVLALPLMLYDHGGLSISTRSFYGRVNHAEWDSGQVGWITITKAQAVKEWGYKKFSKGVRMRALKCLESEVEIYDQYLRGEVYGFNIKSPESENVDSCWGFYGDPEEYMIPECRGIIDRRVAEKEAFEANIAPVLM
;
A
#
# COMPACT_ATOMS: atom_id res chain seq x y z
N MET A 1 17.66 -0.10 9.51
CA MET A 1 18.16 1.08 8.79
C MET A 1 19.17 0.61 7.75
N GLU A 2 18.99 1.04 6.52
CA GLU A 2 19.91 0.84 5.39
C GLU A 2 20.34 2.21 4.85
N GLU A 3 21.56 2.33 4.32
CA GLU A 3 22.08 3.57 3.76
C GLU A 3 22.51 3.36 2.30
N ILE A 4 22.08 4.27 1.43
CA ILE A 4 22.35 4.21 -0.01
C ILE A 4 22.98 5.52 -0.46
N GLU A 5 24.18 5.43 -1.05
CA GLU A 5 24.89 6.57 -1.61
C GLU A 5 24.44 6.87 -3.04
N TYR A 6 24.09 8.13 -3.32
CA TYR A 6 23.69 8.57 -4.65
C TYR A 6 24.10 10.03 -4.92
N LYS A 7 24.97 10.24 -5.93
CA LYS A 7 25.45 11.58 -6.34
C LYS A 7 26.01 12.45 -5.20
N GLY A 8 26.65 11.82 -4.21
CA GLY A 8 27.21 12.51 -3.05
C GLY A 8 26.20 12.83 -1.96
N TYR A 9 24.98 12.29 -2.05
CA TYR A 9 23.96 12.31 -1.00
C TYR A 9 23.81 10.90 -0.41
N THR A 10 23.40 10.83 0.85
CA THR A 10 23.07 9.57 1.54
C THR A 10 21.55 9.49 1.69
N ILE A 11 20.96 8.37 1.27
CA ILE A 11 19.55 8.04 1.50
C ILE A 11 19.51 7.02 2.64
N GLU A 12 18.99 7.43 3.79
CA GLU A 12 18.73 6.52 4.90
C GLU A 12 17.32 5.94 4.75
N VAL A 13 17.20 4.62 4.71
CA VAL A 13 15.94 3.88 4.64
C VAL A 13 15.62 3.32 6.03
N HIS A 14 14.43 3.65 6.51
CA HIS A 14 13.93 3.27 7.82
C HIS A 14 12.64 2.47 7.67
N GLN A 15 12.52 1.38 8.43
CA GLN A 15 11.23 0.72 8.63
C GLN A 15 10.42 1.60 9.59
N ASP A 16 9.16 1.83 9.27
CA ASP A 16 8.23 2.57 10.11
C ASP A 16 7.75 1.66 11.25
N GLU A 17 8.06 2.06 12.49
CA GLU A 17 7.68 1.32 13.69
C GLU A 17 6.26 1.65 14.18
N ASP A 18 5.68 2.75 13.71
CA ASP A 18 4.31 3.16 14.01
C ASP A 18 3.54 3.53 12.72
N PRO A 19 3.43 2.57 11.77
CA PRO A 19 2.84 2.84 10.49
C PRO A 19 1.34 3.08 10.64
N THR A 20 0.83 3.99 9.81
CA THR A 20 -0.61 4.23 9.71
C THR A 20 -1.33 2.96 9.23
N ASN A 21 -2.48 2.64 9.84
CA ASN A 21 -3.32 1.55 9.31
C ASN A 21 -4.08 2.05 8.06
N PRO A 22 -3.84 1.48 6.87
CA PRO A 22 -4.49 1.95 5.65
C PRO A 22 -6.01 1.70 5.65
N ARG A 23 -6.55 0.85 6.53
CA ARG A 23 -8.02 0.65 6.65
C ARG A 23 -8.70 1.65 7.57
N ASP A 24 -7.95 2.35 8.42
CA ASP A 24 -8.50 3.40 9.28
C ASP A 24 -8.38 4.79 8.65
N GLU A 25 -7.30 5.07 7.91
CA GLU A 25 -6.96 6.44 7.45
C GLU A 25 -7.05 6.67 5.93
N PHE A 26 -7.15 5.62 5.09
CA PHE A 26 -7.20 5.80 3.63
C PHE A 26 -8.63 5.78 3.10
N ASP A 27 -8.87 6.57 2.05
CA ASP A 27 -10.11 6.57 1.26
C ASP A 27 -10.17 5.33 0.35
N ASN A 28 -10.44 4.18 0.95
CA ASN A 28 -10.60 2.91 0.24
C ASN A 28 -11.95 2.83 -0.50
N ALA A 29 -11.94 2.26 -1.71
CA ALA A 29 -13.16 2.01 -2.46
C ALA A 29 -13.85 0.70 -2.04
N GLY A 30 -13.05 -0.30 -1.67
CA GLY A 30 -13.52 -1.58 -1.16
C GLY A 30 -13.84 -1.54 0.32
N VAL A 31 -14.74 -2.42 0.75
CA VAL A 31 -15.05 -2.67 2.17
C VAL A 31 -14.64 -4.09 2.55
N MET A 32 -13.74 -4.23 3.52
CA MET A 32 -13.30 -5.50 4.09
C MET A 32 -14.23 -5.95 5.22
N LEU A 33 -15.01 -7.00 4.95
CA LEU A 33 -15.87 -7.69 5.91
C LEU A 33 -15.10 -8.88 6.49
N CYS A 34 -14.46 -8.69 7.64
CA CYS A 34 -13.59 -9.66 8.29
C CYS A 34 -14.24 -10.27 9.54
N PHE A 35 -14.07 -11.58 9.67
CA PHE A 35 -14.60 -12.41 10.74
C PHE A 35 -13.47 -13.25 11.31
N HIS A 36 -12.76 -12.72 12.30
CA HIS A 36 -11.66 -13.44 12.95
C HIS A 36 -11.75 -13.32 14.47
N GLN A 37 -11.45 -14.41 15.18
CA GLN A 37 -11.61 -14.46 16.64
C GLN A 37 -10.44 -13.81 17.39
N ARG A 38 -9.24 -13.84 16.81
CA ARG A 38 -8.01 -13.37 17.47
C ARG A 38 -7.58 -11.97 17.09
N TYR A 39 -7.97 -11.51 15.89
CA TYR A 39 -7.45 -10.30 15.28
C TYR A 39 -8.60 -9.39 14.86
N ALA A 40 -8.47 -8.10 15.12
CA ALA A 40 -9.30 -7.09 14.52
C ALA A 40 -8.71 -6.75 13.14
N LEU A 41 -9.31 -7.28 12.08
CA LEU A 41 -8.82 -7.15 10.70
C LEU A 41 -9.80 -6.32 9.86
N GLY A 42 -9.29 -5.66 8.82
CA GLY A 42 -10.10 -4.96 7.83
C GLY A 42 -10.87 -3.78 8.42
N ASP A 43 -12.08 -3.53 7.90
CA ASP A 43 -12.88 -2.39 8.33
C ASP A 43 -13.76 -2.73 9.53
N LYS A 44 -14.09 -1.71 10.32
CA LYS A 44 -15.10 -1.83 11.37
C LYS A 44 -16.49 -1.99 10.72
N HIS A 45 -17.15 -3.11 11.02
CA HIS A 45 -18.53 -3.35 10.61
C HIS A 45 -19.31 -4.09 11.70
N SER A 46 -20.64 -4.00 11.64
CA SER A 46 -21.55 -4.68 12.57
C SER A 46 -22.28 -5.87 11.95
N MET A 47 -22.01 -6.21 10.68
CA MET A 47 -22.62 -7.36 10.03
C MET A 47 -22.21 -8.65 10.74
N SER A 48 -23.17 -9.52 11.01
CA SER A 48 -22.93 -10.93 11.28
C SER A 48 -22.44 -11.66 10.03
N PHE A 49 -21.90 -12.86 10.22
CA PHE A 49 -21.43 -13.68 9.11
C PHE A 49 -22.56 -14.00 8.11
N ASP A 50 -23.76 -14.33 8.61
CA ASP A 50 -24.92 -14.65 7.78
C ASP A 50 -25.44 -13.42 7.01
N GLU A 51 -25.44 -12.24 7.64
CA GLU A 51 -25.78 -10.99 6.96
C GLU A 51 -24.78 -10.65 5.86
N ALA A 52 -23.48 -10.84 6.11
CA ALA A 52 -22.46 -10.65 5.09
C ALA A 52 -22.63 -11.64 3.94
N LYS A 53 -22.94 -12.92 4.21
CA LYS A 53 -23.27 -13.90 3.16
C LYS A 53 -24.46 -13.46 2.32
N ALA A 54 -25.56 -13.08 2.94
CA ALA A 54 -26.74 -12.58 2.23
C ALA A 54 -26.44 -11.31 1.41
N TYR A 55 -25.59 -10.42 1.94
CA TYR A 55 -25.11 -9.24 1.22
C TYR A 55 -24.27 -9.61 -0.01
N LEU A 56 -23.39 -10.60 0.10
CA LEU A 56 -22.53 -11.09 -0.99
C LEU A 56 -23.29 -11.81 -2.10
N ASP A 57 -24.44 -12.42 -1.79
CA ASP A 57 -25.30 -13.09 -2.78
C ASP A 57 -26.01 -12.09 -3.72
N ARG A 58 -25.95 -10.78 -3.41
CA ARG A 58 -26.54 -9.75 -4.27
C ARG A 58 -25.83 -9.68 -5.62
N PRO A 59 -26.58 -9.64 -6.74
CA PRO A 59 -25.99 -9.62 -8.08
C PRO A 59 -25.26 -8.32 -8.41
N ASP A 60 -25.44 -7.26 -7.63
CA ASP A 60 -24.78 -5.97 -7.77
C ASP A 60 -23.54 -5.79 -6.88
N VAL A 61 -23.14 -6.82 -6.13
CA VAL A 61 -21.91 -6.81 -5.33
C VAL A 61 -20.81 -7.57 -6.05
N LEU A 62 -19.62 -6.99 -6.09
CA LEU A 62 -18.39 -7.70 -6.42
C LEU A 62 -17.66 -8.00 -5.12
N ALA A 63 -17.10 -9.19 -5.02
CA ALA A 63 -16.33 -9.58 -3.85
C ALA A 63 -15.17 -10.49 -4.22
N LEU A 64 -14.10 -10.38 -3.45
CA LEU A 64 -12.98 -11.32 -3.44
C LEU A 64 -12.86 -11.91 -2.03
N PRO A 65 -12.52 -13.20 -1.90
CA PRO A 65 -12.28 -13.80 -0.59
C PRO A 65 -11.05 -13.14 0.05
N LEU A 66 -11.02 -13.08 1.38
CA LEU A 66 -9.84 -12.71 2.14
C LEU A 66 -9.30 -13.95 2.84
N MET A 67 -8.12 -14.39 2.42
CA MET A 67 -7.38 -15.49 3.00
C MET A 67 -6.36 -14.90 3.95
N LEU A 68 -6.30 -15.38 5.20
CA LEU A 68 -5.26 -15.03 6.17
C LEU A 68 -4.29 -16.20 6.30
N TYR A 69 -3.02 -15.90 6.45
CA TYR A 69 -1.95 -16.79 6.85
C TYR A 69 -1.32 -16.26 8.14
N ASP A 70 -1.24 -17.11 9.17
CA ASP A 70 -0.75 -16.80 10.52
C ASP A 70 0.33 -17.81 10.92
N HIS A 71 1.61 -17.46 10.70
CA HIS A 71 2.75 -18.33 10.95
C HIS A 71 3.94 -17.57 11.55
N GLY A 72 3.70 -16.92 12.70
CA GLY A 72 4.70 -16.05 13.36
C GLY A 72 4.71 -14.60 12.84
N GLY A 73 3.92 -14.34 11.81
CA GLY A 73 3.55 -13.04 11.28
C GLY A 73 2.24 -13.19 10.50
N LEU A 74 1.55 -12.08 10.24
CA LEU A 74 0.29 -12.08 9.50
C LEU A 74 0.53 -11.73 8.03
N SER A 75 -0.14 -12.45 7.14
CA SER A 75 -0.27 -12.09 5.74
C SER A 75 -1.69 -12.34 5.25
N ILE A 76 -2.22 -11.46 4.41
CA ILE A 76 -3.57 -11.52 3.88
C ILE A 76 -3.55 -11.46 2.35
N SER A 77 -4.43 -12.19 1.68
CA SER A 77 -4.46 -12.27 0.22
C SER A 77 -5.85 -12.53 -0.30
N THR A 78 -6.11 -12.11 -1.54
CA THR A 78 -7.33 -12.51 -2.28
C THR A 78 -7.28 -13.92 -2.84
N ARG A 79 -6.17 -14.64 -2.63
CA ARG A 79 -5.89 -15.98 -3.17
C ARG A 79 -5.46 -16.93 -2.06
N SER A 80 -5.73 -18.23 -2.25
CA SER A 80 -5.34 -19.27 -1.29
C SER A 80 -3.82 -19.32 -1.10
N PHE A 81 -3.37 -19.49 0.14
CA PHE A 81 -1.95 -19.69 0.47
C PHE A 81 -1.49 -21.14 0.25
N TYR A 82 -2.41 -22.08 0.06
CA TYR A 82 -2.12 -23.49 -0.18
C TYR A 82 -1.15 -23.68 -1.35
N GLY A 83 -0.05 -24.40 -1.10
CA GLY A 83 1.01 -24.64 -2.09
C GLY A 83 1.88 -23.42 -2.46
N ARG A 84 1.67 -22.24 -1.83
CA ARG A 84 2.49 -21.04 -2.00
C ARG A 84 3.42 -20.77 -0.83
N VAL A 85 3.04 -21.18 0.38
CA VAL A 85 3.79 -20.97 1.62
C VAL A 85 3.79 -22.24 2.47
N ASN A 86 4.74 -22.34 3.40
CA ASN A 86 4.88 -23.49 4.29
C ASN A 86 3.67 -23.61 5.24
N HIS A 87 3.22 -24.83 5.49
CA HIS A 87 2.19 -25.15 6.48
C HIS A 87 0.84 -24.44 6.29
N ALA A 88 0.57 -23.93 5.08
CA ALA A 88 -0.68 -23.24 4.77
C ALA A 88 -1.94 -24.09 5.06
N GLU A 89 -1.82 -25.42 5.08
CA GLU A 89 -2.89 -26.35 5.42
C GLU A 89 -3.41 -26.21 6.85
N TRP A 90 -2.55 -25.74 7.75
CA TRP A 90 -2.85 -25.56 9.17
C TRP A 90 -2.93 -24.09 9.56
N ASP A 91 -2.11 -23.27 8.91
CA ASP A 91 -1.86 -21.89 9.32
C ASP A 91 -2.57 -20.87 8.41
N SER A 92 -3.39 -21.33 7.45
CA SER A 92 -4.20 -20.44 6.61
C SER A 92 -5.68 -20.78 6.58
N GLY A 93 -6.50 -19.76 6.37
CA GLY A 93 -7.95 -19.91 6.27
C GLY A 93 -8.62 -18.67 5.69
N GLN A 94 -9.85 -18.82 5.22
CA GLN A 94 -10.63 -17.67 4.79
C GLN A 94 -11.17 -16.93 6.02
N VAL A 95 -10.90 -15.63 6.11
CA VAL A 95 -11.32 -14.75 7.21
C VAL A 95 -12.36 -13.72 6.81
N GLY A 96 -12.73 -13.61 5.53
CA GLY A 96 -13.71 -12.63 5.12
C GLY A 96 -13.80 -12.42 3.62
N TRP A 97 -14.25 -11.22 3.26
CA TRP A 97 -14.34 -10.72 1.89
C TRP A 97 -14.01 -9.25 1.82
N ILE A 98 -13.37 -8.82 0.73
CA ILE A 98 -13.36 -7.42 0.34
C ILE A 98 -14.42 -7.22 -0.75
N THR A 99 -15.22 -6.15 -0.64
CA THR A 99 -16.42 -5.97 -1.46
C THR A 99 -16.55 -4.56 -2.01
N ILE A 100 -17.20 -4.44 -3.17
CA ILE A 100 -17.64 -3.15 -3.72
C ILE A 100 -18.93 -3.35 -4.52
N THR A 101 -19.90 -2.46 -4.37
CA THR A 101 -21.10 -2.49 -5.22
C THR A 101 -20.81 -1.95 -6.62
N LYS A 102 -21.54 -2.42 -7.62
CA LYS A 102 -21.48 -1.89 -8.99
C LYS A 102 -21.75 -0.38 -9.03
N ALA A 103 -22.64 0.11 -8.18
CA ALA A 103 -22.97 1.53 -8.10
C ALA A 103 -21.80 2.36 -7.53
N GLN A 104 -21.17 1.90 -6.45
CA GLN A 104 -19.96 2.52 -5.89
C GLN A 104 -18.85 2.58 -6.94
N ALA A 105 -18.53 1.46 -7.57
CA ALA A 105 -17.54 1.37 -8.64
C ALA A 105 -17.79 2.39 -9.78
N VAL A 106 -19.03 2.57 -10.19
CA VAL A 106 -19.39 3.55 -11.24
C VAL A 106 -19.18 4.97 -10.76
N LYS A 107 -19.60 5.28 -9.52
CA LYS A 107 -19.48 6.60 -8.91
C LYS A 107 -18.01 6.98 -8.68
N GLU A 108 -17.24 6.08 -8.08
CA GLU A 108 -15.85 6.28 -7.66
C GLU A 108 -14.97 6.74 -8.81
N TRP A 109 -15.10 6.10 -9.97
CA TRP A 109 -14.28 6.42 -11.14
C TRP A 109 -15.02 7.25 -12.20
N GLY A 110 -16.14 7.89 -11.85
CA GLY A 110 -16.84 8.84 -12.72
C GLY A 110 -17.43 8.24 -14.01
N TYR A 111 -17.80 6.96 -14.01
CA TYR A 111 -18.43 6.32 -15.17
C TYR A 111 -19.94 6.56 -15.20
N LYS A 112 -20.55 6.40 -16.39
CA LYS A 112 -22.02 6.50 -16.56
C LYS A 112 -22.77 5.20 -16.27
N LYS A 113 -22.11 4.05 -16.43
CA LYS A 113 -22.70 2.73 -16.24
C LYS A 113 -21.65 1.68 -15.93
N PHE A 114 -22.07 0.59 -15.31
CA PHE A 114 -21.21 -0.54 -15.02
C PHE A 114 -20.91 -1.34 -16.29
N SER A 115 -19.65 -1.36 -16.73
CA SER A 115 -19.18 -2.07 -17.92
C SER A 115 -18.18 -3.17 -17.55
N LYS A 116 -17.76 -3.98 -18.52
CA LYS A 116 -16.67 -4.96 -18.32
C LYS A 116 -15.37 -4.26 -17.88
N GLY A 117 -15.07 -3.08 -18.43
CA GLY A 117 -13.92 -2.26 -18.02
C GLY A 117 -14.00 -1.84 -16.56
N VAL A 118 -15.17 -1.33 -16.13
CA VAL A 118 -15.40 -0.96 -14.72
C VAL A 118 -15.29 -2.17 -13.81
N ARG A 119 -15.80 -3.34 -14.22
CA ARG A 119 -15.64 -4.59 -13.46
C ARG A 119 -14.17 -4.96 -13.25
N MET A 120 -13.36 -4.95 -14.31
CA MET A 120 -11.94 -5.30 -14.21
C MET A 120 -11.18 -4.30 -13.34
N ARG A 121 -11.48 -3.00 -13.48
CA ARG A 121 -10.90 -1.95 -12.63
C ARG A 121 -11.26 -2.16 -11.16
N ALA A 122 -12.53 -2.48 -10.88
CA ALA A 122 -12.98 -2.75 -9.52
C ALA A 122 -12.27 -3.94 -8.89
N LEU A 123 -12.21 -5.08 -9.58
CA LEU A 123 -11.52 -6.26 -9.07
C LEU A 123 -10.03 -5.99 -8.81
N LYS A 124 -9.35 -5.28 -9.73
CA LYS A 124 -7.95 -4.89 -9.53
C LYS A 124 -7.78 -3.93 -8.36
N CYS A 125 -8.70 -2.99 -8.18
CA CYS A 125 -8.71 -2.07 -7.03
C CYS A 125 -8.81 -2.86 -5.71
N LEU A 126 -9.74 -3.82 -5.64
CA LEU A 126 -9.88 -4.67 -4.46
C LEU A 126 -8.61 -5.51 -4.19
N GLU A 127 -7.98 -6.06 -5.22
CA GLU A 127 -6.70 -6.79 -5.07
C GLU A 127 -5.60 -5.86 -4.52
N SER A 128 -5.46 -4.65 -5.05
CA SER A 128 -4.46 -3.69 -4.60
C SER A 128 -4.71 -3.16 -3.18
N GLU A 129 -5.97 -2.94 -2.77
CA GLU A 129 -6.28 -2.56 -1.38
C GLU A 129 -5.91 -3.66 -0.38
N VAL A 130 -6.10 -4.94 -0.75
CA VAL A 130 -5.66 -6.08 0.06
C VAL A 130 -4.14 -6.17 0.11
N GLU A 131 -3.46 -5.90 -0.99
CA GLU A 131 -1.99 -5.89 -1.05
C GLU A 131 -1.37 -4.81 -0.15
N ILE A 132 -1.92 -3.59 -0.17
CA ILE A 132 -1.47 -2.52 0.73
C ILE A 132 -1.71 -2.89 2.21
N TYR A 133 -2.88 -3.48 2.50
CA TYR A 133 -3.17 -3.92 3.87
C TYR A 133 -2.28 -5.10 4.31
N ASP A 134 -1.91 -5.99 3.39
CA ASP A 134 -0.97 -7.07 3.65
C ASP A 134 0.44 -6.54 3.95
N GLN A 135 0.92 -5.55 3.19
CA GLN A 135 2.19 -4.86 3.47
C GLN A 135 2.19 -4.24 4.87
N TYR A 136 1.09 -3.59 5.26
CA TYR A 136 0.90 -3.11 6.63
C TYR A 136 1.00 -4.23 7.68
N LEU A 137 0.27 -5.34 7.49
CA LEU A 137 0.28 -6.47 8.42
C LEU A 137 1.67 -7.13 8.57
N ARG A 138 2.46 -7.11 7.50
CA ARG A 138 3.85 -7.63 7.50
C ARG A 138 4.87 -6.62 8.04
N GLY A 139 4.44 -5.40 8.37
CA GLY A 139 5.34 -4.32 8.79
C GLY A 139 6.22 -3.78 7.65
N GLU A 140 5.85 -4.02 6.40
CA GLU A 140 6.56 -3.54 5.21
C GLU A 140 6.12 -2.11 4.88
N VAL A 141 6.39 -1.22 5.83
CA VAL A 141 6.14 0.21 5.70
C VAL A 141 7.44 0.92 6.02
N TYR A 142 7.79 1.89 5.18
CA TYR A 142 9.09 2.52 5.21
C TYR A 142 8.99 4.03 5.08
N GLY A 143 10.06 4.69 5.51
CA GLY A 143 10.34 6.09 5.24
C GLY A 143 11.80 6.30 4.93
N PHE A 144 12.11 7.50 4.45
CA PHE A 144 13.48 7.89 4.13
C PHE A 144 13.86 9.23 4.76
N ASN A 145 15.17 9.41 4.93
CA ASN A 145 15.80 10.69 5.17
C ASN A 145 16.96 10.87 4.19
N ILE A 146 17.01 11.99 3.48
CA ILE A 146 18.09 12.33 2.55
C ILE A 146 19.04 13.30 3.23
N LYS A 147 20.34 13.00 3.15
CA LYS A 147 21.43 13.81 3.67
C LYS A 147 22.36 14.26 2.56
N SER A 148 23.04 15.37 2.79
CA SER A 148 24.10 15.93 1.95
C SER A 148 25.29 16.33 2.83
N PRO A 149 26.48 16.55 2.27
CA PRO A 149 27.62 17.07 3.02
C PRO A 149 27.33 18.41 3.72
N GLU A 150 26.39 19.20 3.17
CA GLU A 150 26.02 20.51 3.70
C GLU A 150 24.80 20.50 4.63
N SER A 151 24.01 19.42 4.66
CA SER A 151 22.78 19.32 5.46
C SER A 151 22.41 17.87 5.79
N GLU A 152 22.14 17.62 7.08
CA GLU A 152 21.64 16.34 7.63
C GLU A 152 20.14 16.08 7.37
N ASN A 153 19.42 17.05 6.80
CA ASN A 153 18.01 16.92 6.45
C ASN A 153 17.75 17.70 5.16
N VAL A 154 17.91 17.03 4.03
CA VAL A 154 17.63 17.56 2.69
C VAL A 154 16.16 17.40 2.35
N ASP A 155 15.62 16.21 2.64
CA ASP A 155 14.22 15.84 2.49
C ASP A 155 13.94 14.57 3.31
N SER A 156 12.69 14.36 3.69
CA SER A 156 12.26 13.15 4.40
C SER A 156 10.77 12.90 4.17
N CYS A 157 10.39 11.66 3.92
CA CYS A 157 9.00 11.26 3.76
C CYS A 157 8.77 9.84 4.28
N TRP A 158 7.57 9.56 4.77
CA TRP A 158 7.18 8.29 5.41
C TRP A 158 5.88 7.76 4.79
N GLY A 159 5.51 6.52 5.12
CA GLY A 159 4.27 5.90 4.64
C GLY A 159 4.40 5.24 3.26
N PHE A 160 5.58 4.73 2.92
CA PHE A 160 5.78 3.92 1.71
C PHE A 160 5.53 2.44 2.03
N TYR A 161 4.46 1.88 1.50
CA TYR A 161 4.08 0.48 1.72
C TYR A 161 4.68 -0.42 0.64
N GLY A 162 5.27 -1.53 1.05
CA GLY A 162 5.94 -2.49 0.18
C GLY A 162 7.44 -2.23 0.01
N ASP A 163 8.02 -2.78 -1.05
CA ASP A 163 9.46 -2.75 -1.30
C ASP A 163 9.98 -1.31 -1.57
N PRO A 164 10.92 -0.78 -0.75
CA PRO A 164 11.57 0.50 -0.97
C PRO A 164 12.13 0.72 -2.38
N GLU A 165 12.60 -0.32 -3.05
CA GLU A 165 13.23 -0.23 -4.37
C GLU A 165 12.24 0.09 -5.50
N GLU A 166 10.95 -0.24 -5.33
CA GLU A 166 9.97 -0.04 -6.39
C GLU A 166 9.54 1.42 -6.58
N TYR A 167 9.36 2.16 -5.47
CA TYR A 167 8.81 3.52 -5.52
C TYR A 167 9.60 4.52 -4.67
N MET A 168 9.97 4.17 -3.44
CA MET A 168 10.57 5.11 -2.50
C MET A 168 11.96 5.56 -2.95
N ILE A 169 12.86 4.62 -3.24
CA ILE A 169 14.23 4.92 -3.69
C ILE A 169 14.25 5.66 -5.03
N PRO A 170 13.44 5.29 -6.04
CA PRO A 170 13.28 6.11 -7.25
C PRO A 170 12.86 7.56 -6.97
N GLU A 171 11.92 7.79 -6.05
CA GLU A 171 11.50 9.14 -5.65
C GLU A 171 12.67 9.91 -5.00
N CYS A 172 13.41 9.28 -4.07
CA CYS A 172 14.60 9.88 -3.46
C CYS A 172 15.64 10.31 -4.50
N ARG A 173 15.92 9.44 -5.47
CA ARG A 173 16.85 9.75 -6.57
C ARG A 173 16.34 10.93 -7.41
N GLY A 174 15.04 10.99 -7.68
CA GLY A 174 14.41 12.12 -8.38
C GLY A 174 14.54 13.45 -7.62
N ILE A 175 14.43 13.43 -6.29
CA ILE A 175 14.66 14.60 -5.43
C ILE A 175 16.13 15.05 -5.53
N ILE A 176 17.07 14.11 -5.38
CA ILE A 176 18.51 14.40 -5.46
C ILE A 176 18.89 14.95 -6.83
N ASP A 177 18.39 14.34 -7.91
CA ASP A 177 18.64 14.78 -9.28
C ASP A 177 18.24 16.24 -9.49
N ARG A 178 17.08 16.63 -8.97
CA ARG A 178 16.60 18.02 -9.02
C ARG A 178 17.53 18.96 -8.26
N ARG A 179 17.95 18.60 -7.04
CA ARG A 179 18.85 19.41 -6.20
C ARG A 179 20.23 19.60 -6.83
N VAL A 180 20.79 18.54 -7.43
CA VAL A 180 22.07 18.60 -8.15
C VAL A 180 21.96 19.54 -9.34
N ALA A 181 20.93 19.41 -10.16
CA ALA A 181 20.71 20.28 -11.32
C ALA A 181 20.52 21.75 -10.92
N GLU A 182 19.81 22.03 -9.82
CA GLU A 182 19.63 23.38 -9.27
C GLU A 182 20.96 24.00 -8.81
N LYS A 183 21.82 23.22 -8.14
CA LYS A 183 23.14 23.67 -7.69
C LYS A 183 24.05 23.98 -8.88
N GLU A 184 24.13 23.09 -9.86
CA GLU A 184 24.93 23.29 -11.08
C GLU A 184 24.47 24.52 -11.87
N ALA A 185 23.14 24.72 -12.02
CA ALA A 185 22.59 25.89 -12.70
C ALA A 185 22.89 27.19 -11.95
N PHE A 186 22.85 27.17 -10.61
CA PHE A 186 23.20 28.33 -9.77
C PHE A 186 24.68 28.70 -9.93
N GLU A 187 25.59 27.73 -9.84
CA GLU A 187 27.02 27.94 -10.01
C GLU A 187 27.37 28.46 -11.42
N ALA A 188 26.74 27.92 -12.46
CA ALA A 188 26.91 28.37 -13.84
C ALA A 188 26.44 29.81 -14.07
N ASN A 189 25.43 30.29 -13.33
CA ASN A 189 24.90 31.65 -13.44
C ASN A 189 25.69 32.69 -12.64
N ILE A 190 26.49 32.28 -11.64
CA ILE A 190 27.34 33.18 -10.85
C ILE A 190 28.73 33.33 -11.47
N ALA A 191 29.25 32.28 -12.09
CA ALA A 191 30.57 32.29 -12.74
C ALA A 191 30.83 33.48 -13.69
N PRO A 192 29.85 34.01 -14.47
CA PRO A 192 30.06 35.16 -15.35
C PRO A 192 30.00 36.53 -14.66
N VAL A 193 29.57 36.61 -13.39
CA VAL A 193 29.37 37.89 -12.66
C VAL A 193 30.59 38.28 -11.80
N LEU A 194 31.52 37.33 -11.58
CA LEU A 194 32.72 37.51 -10.77
C LEU A 194 34.02 37.61 -11.59
N MET A 195 33.93 37.64 -12.92
CA MET A 195 35.03 37.99 -13.85
C MET A 195 34.87 39.42 -14.35
#